data_AF-A0A5B2T9U0-F1
#
_entry.id   AF-A0A5B2T9U0-F1
#
_cell.length_a   1.000
_cell.length_b   1.000
_cell.length_c   1.000
_cell.angle_alpha   90.00
_cell.angle_beta   90.00
_cell.angle_gamma   90.00
#
_symmetry.space_group_name_H-M   'P 1'
#
loop_
_entity.id
_entity.type
_entity.pdbx_description
1 polymer ?
#
loop_
_entity_poly.entity_id
_entity_poly.type
_entity_poly.pdbx_seq_one_letter_code
_entity_poly.pdbx_strand_id
1 'polypeptide(L)' 'MASCAEARFHLAQCGLTRLDDDRDGVPCERLCR' A
#
# COMPACT_ATOMS: atom_id res chain seq x y z
N MET A 1 1.88 5.80 7.18
CA MET A 1 2.40 6.03 5.82
C MET A 1 2.10 7.45 5.44
N ALA A 2 3.12 8.16 4.96
CA ALA A 2 3.01 9.56 4.59
C ALA A 2 2.71 9.78 3.10
N SER A 3 2.93 8.76 2.25
CA SER A 3 2.67 8.84 0.81
C SER A 3 2.27 7.50 0.18
N CYS A 4 1.55 7.55 -0.93
CA CYS A 4 1.21 6.37 -1.73
C CYS A 4 2.44 5.59 -2.22
N ALA A 5 3.54 6.29 -2.52
CA ALA A 5 4.80 5.65 -2.93
C ALA A 5 5.41 4.81 -1.79
N GLU A 6 5.43 5.37 -0.58
CA GLU A 6 5.85 4.65 0.63
C GLU A 6 4.92 3.46 0.90
N ALA A 7 3.61 3.62 0.68
CA ALA A 7 2.65 2.54 0.82
C ALA A 7 2.96 1.35 -0.09
N ARG A 8 3.20 1.63 -1.38
CA ARG A 8 3.60 0.63 -2.37
C ARG A 8 4.94 -0.02 -2.04
N PHE A 9 5.90 0.76 -1.56
CA PHE A 9 7.19 0.24 -1.13
C PHE A 9 7.05 -0.77 0.00
N HIS A 10 6.25 -0.47 1.03
CA HIS A 10 6.02 -1.40 2.12
C HIS A 10 5.22 -2.63 1.68
N LEU A 11 4.21 -2.49 0.82
CA LEU A 11 3.48 -3.63 0.26
C LEU A 11 4.42 -4.58 -0.48
N ALA A 12 5.27 -4.04 -1.37
CA ALA A 12 6.17 -4.82 -2.21
C ALA A 12 7.42 -5.34 -1.46
N GLN A 13 8.02 -4.51 -0.61
CA GLN A 13 9.29 -4.81 0.05
C GLN A 13 9.11 -5.50 1.41
N CYS A 14 8.12 -5.09 2.20
CA CYS A 14 7.83 -5.74 3.48
C CYS A 14 6.79 -6.88 3.34
N GLY A 15 6.19 -7.07 2.15
CA GLY A 15 5.13 -8.07 1.95
C GLY A 15 3.88 -7.77 2.78
N LEU A 16 3.67 -6.50 3.07
CA LEU A 16 2.67 -6.03 4.01
C LEU A 16 1.29 -6.00 3.32
N THR A 17 0.75 -7.19 3.06
CA THR A 17 -0.54 -7.42 2.38
C THR A 17 -1.74 -6.83 3.12
N ARG A 18 -1.60 -6.54 4.41
CA ARG A 18 -2.65 -5.88 5.22
C ARG A 18 -2.95 -4.45 4.79
N LEU A 19 -2.10 -3.84 3.97
CA LEU A 19 -2.36 -2.49 3.44
C LEU A 19 -3.16 -2.49 2.15
N ASP A 20 -3.24 -3.64 1.50
CA ASP A 20 -3.93 -3.89 0.24
C ASP A 20 -5.06 -4.89 0.55
N ASP A 21 -6.16 -4.37 1.10
CA ASP A 21 -7.26 -5.17 1.67
C ASP A 21 -8.02 -5.93 0.57
N ASP A 22 -8.21 -5.27 -0.57
CA ASP A 22 -8.84 -5.78 -1.78
C ASP A 22 -7.87 -6.50 -2.73
N ARG A 23 -6.56 -6.41 -2.46
CA ARG A 23 -5.48 -7.10 -3.20
C ARG A 23 -5.36 -6.66 -4.65
N ASP A 24 -5.63 -5.39 -4.91
CA ASP A 24 -5.53 -4.78 -6.23
C ASP A 24 -4.10 -4.28 -6.55
N GLY A 25 -3.19 -4.34 -5.56
CA GLY A 25 -1.82 -3.85 -5.66
C GLY A 25 -1.66 -2.37 -5.30
N VAL A 26 -2.73 -1.70 -4.84
CA VAL A 26 -2.76 -0.31 -4.39
C VAL A 26 -2.98 -0.26 -2.88
N PRO A 27 -1.89 -0.25 -2.10
CA PRO A 27 -2.01 -0.21 -0.66
C PRO A 27 -2.50 1.16 -0.19
N CYS A 28 -3.40 1.15 0.79
CA CYS A 28 -3.98 2.34 1.40
C CYS A 28 -4.57 3.29 0.36
N GLU A 29 -5.65 2.89 -0.32
CA GLU A 29 -6.37 3.68 -1.32
C GLU A 29 -6.67 5.12 -0.87
N ARG A 30 -6.96 5.32 0.43
CA ARG A 30 -7.15 6.64 1.05
C ARG A 30 -5.95 7.58 0.93
N LEU A 31 -4.74 7.05 0.82
CA LEU A 31 -3.47 7.75 0.65
C LEU A 31 -3.06 7.90 -0.82
N CYS A 32 -3.64 7.09 -1.70
CA CYS A 32 -3.39 7.08 -3.15
C CYS A 32 -4.47 7.85 -3.94
N ARG A 33 -5.39 8.53 -3.24
CA ARG A 33 -6.44 9.37 -3.82
C ARG A 33 -5.98 10.79 -4.08
#